data_AF-A0A4Q5LSB3-F1
#
_entry.id   AF-A0A4Q5LSB3-F1
#
_cell.length_a   1.000
_cell.length_b   1.000
_cell.length_c   1.000
_cell.angle_alpha   90.00
_cell.angle_beta   90.00
_cell.angle_gamma   90.00
#
_symmetry.space_group_name_H-M   'P 1'
#
loop_
_entity.id
_entity.type
_entity.pdbx_description
1 polymer ?
#
loop_
_entity_poly.entity_id
_entity_poly.type
_entity_poly.pdbx_seq_one_letter_code
_entity_poly.pdbx_strand_id
1 'polypeptide(L)'
;MRRLTTLTLQYYRSLLLYNITFTILCVFLIGLGVGTNPAGFFFSKLIGFAAAAGLHYFSSAKTYFYYRNAGLTIRRLYVYAYLIDVAVFILSTIIFIICRHLF
;
A
#
# COMPACT_ATOMS: atom_id res chain seq x y z
N MET A 1 3.98 20.48 10.15
CA MET A 1 3.66 19.04 10.05
C MET A 1 2.23 18.76 9.58
N ARG A 2 1.19 19.48 10.06
CA ARG A 2 -0.23 19.26 9.66
C ARG A 2 -0.51 19.23 8.14
N ARG A 3 0.12 20.11 7.34
CA ARG A 3 -0.05 20.12 5.86
C ARG A 3 0.53 18.88 5.18
N LEU A 4 1.59 18.31 5.75
CA LEU A 4 2.31 17.19 5.15
C LEU A 4 1.51 15.90 5.30
N THR A 5 0.94 15.69 6.50
CA THR A 5 0.03 14.58 6.78
C THR A 5 -1.22 14.64 5.92
N THR A 6 -1.88 15.79 5.76
CA THR A 6 -3.06 15.91 4.90
C THR A 6 -2.75 15.59 3.45
N LEU A 7 -1.61 16.05 2.93
CA LEU A 7 -1.19 15.79 1.55
C LEU A 7 -0.84 14.31 1.35
N THR A 8 -0.14 13.68 2.28
CA THR A 8 0.12 12.23 2.23
C THR A 8 -1.15 11.42 2.32
N LEU A 9 -2.14 11.84 3.11
CA LEU A 9 -3.39 11.11 3.28
C LEU A 9 -4.29 11.24 2.05
N GLN A 10 -4.30 12.41 1.43
CA GLN A 10 -5.03 12.66 0.19
C GLN A 10 -4.42 11.91 -1.00
N TYR A 11 -3.09 11.83 -1.05
CA TYR A 11 -2.37 10.98 -2.00
C TYR A 11 -2.60 9.49 -1.72
N TYR A 12 -2.51 9.07 -0.46
CA TYR A 12 -2.75 7.69 -0.06
C TYR A 12 -4.19 7.26 -0.41
N ARG A 13 -5.17 8.15 -0.27
CA ARG A 13 -6.58 7.87 -0.61
C ARG A 13 -6.77 7.43 -2.06
N SER A 14 -6.00 7.96 -3.03
CA SER A 14 -6.11 7.52 -4.42
C SER A 14 -5.51 6.12 -4.64
N LEU A 15 -4.48 5.77 -3.86
CA LEU A 15 -3.83 4.45 -3.87
C LEU A 15 -4.54 3.43 -2.96
N LEU A 16 -5.43 3.90 -2.07
CA LEU A 16 -6.03 3.12 -1.00
C LEU A 16 -6.86 1.94 -1.55
N LEU A 17 -7.62 2.16 -2.64
CA LEU A 17 -8.39 1.10 -3.27
C LEU A 17 -7.50 -0.02 -3.84
N TYR A 18 -6.37 0.36 -4.48
CA TYR A 18 -5.40 -0.62 -4.99
C TYR A 18 -4.77 -1.39 -3.83
N ASN A 19 -4.33 -0.68 -2.81
CA ASN A 19 -3.71 -1.25 -1.61
C ASN A 19 -4.64 -2.20 -0.86
N ILE A 20 -5.92 -1.84 -0.68
CA ILE A 20 -6.93 -2.73 -0.09
C ILE A 20 -7.11 -3.98 -0.95
N THR A 21 -7.28 -3.82 -2.26
CA THR A 21 -7.48 -4.95 -3.17
C THR A 21 -6.32 -5.95 -3.11
N PHE A 22 -5.08 -5.45 -3.16
CA PHE A 22 -3.89 -6.30 -3.04
C PHE A 22 -3.76 -6.94 -1.64
N THR A 23 -4.13 -6.22 -0.59
CA THR A 23 -4.12 -6.75 0.79
C THR A 23 -5.12 -7.89 0.95
N ILE A 24 -6.37 -7.69 0.53
CA ILE A 24 -7.43 -8.70 0.59
C ILE A 24 -7.03 -9.92 -0.24
N LEU A 25 -6.52 -9.71 -1.47
CA LEU A 25 -6.07 -10.79 -2.33
C LEU A 25 -4.95 -11.62 -1.68
N CYS A 26 -3.93 -10.97 -1.11
CA CYS A 26 -2.83 -11.68 -0.44
C CYS A 26 -3.32 -12.46 0.78
N VAL A 27 -4.15 -11.85 1.64
CA VAL A 27 -4.72 -12.54 2.82
C VAL A 27 -5.59 -13.72 2.41
N PHE A 28 -6.41 -13.56 1.36
CA PHE A 28 -7.25 -14.63 0.83
C PHE A 28 -6.43 -15.81 0.31
N LEU A 29 -5.36 -15.54 -0.45
CA LEU A 29 -4.46 -16.58 -0.96
C LEU A 29 -3.72 -17.32 0.17
N ILE A 30 -3.28 -16.60 1.21
CA ILE A 30 -2.72 -17.19 2.43
C ILE A 30 -3.76 -18.11 3.11
N GLY A 31 -5.02 -17.68 3.18
CA GLY A 31 -6.12 -18.46 3.73
C GLY A 31 -6.39 -19.76 2.98
N LEU A 32 -6.33 -19.73 1.64
CA LEU A 32 -6.49 -20.91 0.79
C LEU A 32 -5.28 -21.86 0.82
N GLY A 33 -4.19 -21.50 1.50
CA GLY A 33 -2.95 -22.29 1.51
C GLY A 33 -2.22 -22.31 0.16
N VAL A 34 -2.57 -21.40 -0.74
CA VAL A 34 -1.88 -21.24 -2.03
C VAL A 34 -0.57 -20.54 -1.75
N GLY A 35 0.56 -21.24 -1.94
CA GLY A 35 1.88 -20.72 -1.63
C GLY A 35 2.26 -20.90 -0.15
N THR A 36 3.34 -21.63 0.09
CA THR A 36 3.75 -22.09 1.42
C THR A 36 4.46 -21.01 2.25
N ASN A 37 4.80 -19.86 1.67
CA ASN A 37 5.62 -18.86 2.33
C ASN A 37 4.97 -17.45 2.34
N PRO A 38 4.57 -16.93 3.51
CA PRO A 38 4.06 -15.55 3.65
C PRO A 38 5.05 -14.48 3.17
N ALA A 39 6.36 -14.79 3.14
CA ALA A 39 7.37 -13.88 2.57
C ALA A 39 7.18 -13.67 1.06
N GLY A 40 6.68 -14.66 0.31
CA GLY A 40 6.39 -14.51 -1.13
C GLY A 40 5.28 -13.47 -1.39
N PHE A 41 4.28 -13.42 -0.51
CA PHE A 41 3.20 -12.44 -0.57
C PHE A 41 3.64 -11.02 -0.22
N PHE A 42 4.72 -10.88 0.56
CA PHE A 42 5.33 -9.57 0.79
C PHE A 42 5.92 -9.00 -0.51
N PHE A 43 6.62 -9.81 -1.29
CA PHE A 43 7.20 -9.38 -2.58
C PHE A 43 6.13 -9.10 -3.63
N SER A 44 5.08 -9.93 -3.71
CA SER A 44 3.95 -9.65 -4.62
C SER A 44 3.27 -8.32 -4.27
N LYS A 45 3.16 -8.01 -2.98
CA LYS A 45 2.63 -6.73 -2.51
C LYS A 45 3.52 -5.55 -2.88
N LEU A 46 4.84 -5.71 -2.79
CA LEU A 46 5.81 -4.70 -3.23
C LEU A 46 5.65 -4.39 -4.73
N ILE A 47 5.52 -5.43 -5.56
CA ILE A 47 5.29 -5.29 -7.00
C ILE A 47 3.93 -4.64 -7.27
N GLY A 48 2.87 -5.06 -6.57
CA GLY A 48 1.53 -4.49 -6.70
C GLY A 48 1.48 -3.01 -6.35
N PHE A 49 2.14 -2.61 -5.27
CA PHE A 49 2.28 -1.21 -4.88
C PHE A 49 3.08 -0.42 -5.93
N ALA A 50 4.21 -0.96 -6.42
CA ALA A 50 5.02 -0.31 -7.43
C ALA A 50 4.24 -0.11 -8.75
N ALA A 51 3.45 -1.10 -9.16
CA ALA A 51 2.57 -1.01 -10.32
C ALA A 51 1.46 0.05 -10.13
N ALA A 52 0.81 0.07 -8.97
CA ALA A 52 -0.21 1.08 -8.64
C ALA A 52 0.37 2.49 -8.58
N ALA A 53 1.55 2.65 -7.97
CA ALA A 53 2.29 3.90 -7.90
C ALA A 53 2.71 4.40 -9.30
N GLY A 54 3.14 3.49 -10.18
CA GLY A 54 3.50 3.78 -11.57
C GLY A 54 2.29 4.14 -12.43
N LEU A 55 1.18 3.41 -12.29
CA LEU A 55 -0.07 3.71 -12.99
C LEU A 55 -0.63 5.07 -12.54
N HIS A 56 -0.61 5.34 -11.22
CA HIS A 56 -0.95 6.66 -10.69
C HIS A 56 0.00 7.74 -11.21
N TYR A 57 1.29 7.43 -11.38
CA TYR A 57 2.27 8.34 -11.98
C TYR A 57 1.89 8.76 -13.39
N PHE A 58 1.54 7.77 -14.20
CA PHE A 58 1.16 7.99 -15.58
C PHE A 58 -0.18 8.72 -15.72
N SER A 59 -1.21 8.29 -14.96
CA SER A 59 -2.57 8.82 -15.09
C SER A 59 -2.77 10.20 -14.47
N SER A 60 -1.95 10.60 -13.50
CA SER A 60 -2.19 11.79 -12.67
C SER A 60 -1.06 12.82 -12.72
N ALA A 61 -0.50 13.06 -13.92
CA ALA A 61 0.57 14.05 -14.17
C ALA A 61 0.30 15.42 -13.50
N LYS A 62 -0.95 15.91 -13.53
CA LYS A 62 -1.36 17.20 -12.94
C LYS A 62 -1.25 17.21 -11.40
N THR A 63 -1.51 16.08 -10.76
CA THR A 63 -1.44 15.92 -9.31
C THR A 63 0.01 16.03 -8.82
N TYR A 64 0.98 15.63 -9.65
CA TYR A 64 2.41 15.77 -9.35
C TYR A 64 2.88 17.22 -9.33
N PHE A 65 2.35 18.08 -10.20
CA PHE A 65 2.63 19.52 -10.16
C PHE A 65 2.14 20.16 -8.86
N TYR A 66 0.98 19.73 -8.35
CA TYR A 66 0.43 20.23 -7.09
C TYR A 66 1.35 19.92 -5.89
N TYR A 67 1.82 18.67 -5.76
CA TYR A 67 2.73 18.30 -4.67
C TYR A 67 4.13 18.93 -4.80
N ARG A 68 4.61 19.11 -6.03
CA ARG A 68 5.88 19.79 -6.30
C ARG A 68 5.83 21.27 -5.94
N ASN A 69 4.74 21.96 -6.26
CA ASN A 69 4.50 23.36 -5.87
C ASN A 69 4.33 23.53 -4.35
N ALA A 70 3.93 22.48 -3.63
CA ALA A 70 3.88 22.45 -2.17
C ALA A 70 5.25 22.16 -1.50
N GLY A 71 6.34 22.07 -2.27
CA GLY A 71 7.69 21.81 -1.76
C GLY A 71 7.94 20.35 -1.35
N LEU A 72 7.06 19.42 -1.72
CA LEU A 72 7.22 18.00 -1.42
C LEU A 72 7.82 17.24 -2.59
N THR A 73 8.87 16.48 -2.29
CA THR A 73 9.39 15.49 -3.22
C THR A 73 8.46 14.28 -3.28
N ILE A 74 8.00 13.96 -4.47
CA ILE A 74 7.10 12.84 -4.77
C ILE A 74 7.64 11.50 -4.24
N ARG A 75 8.97 11.31 -4.28
CA ARG A 75 9.63 10.12 -3.70
C ARG A 75 9.30 9.90 -2.23
N ARG A 76 9.26 10.96 -1.42
CA ARG A 76 8.89 10.85 0.01
C ARG A 76 7.43 10.46 0.20
N LEU A 77 6.54 10.98 -0.65
CA LEU A 77 5.12 10.60 -0.65
C LEU A 77 4.93 9.11 -0.96
N TYR A 78 5.66 8.58 -1.94
CA TYR A 78 5.65 7.14 -2.25
C TYR A 78 6.15 6.29 -1.07
N VAL A 79 7.27 6.68 -0.46
CA VAL A 79 7.83 5.93 0.67
C VAL A 79 6.86 5.92 1.86
N TYR A 80 6.25 7.06 2.21
CA TYR A 80 5.27 7.10 3.30
C TYR A 80 4.01 6.30 2.98
N ALA A 81 3.50 6.38 1.76
CA ALA A 81 2.35 5.57 1.33
C ALA A 81 2.68 4.07 1.39
N TYR A 82 3.87 3.68 0.96
CA TYR A 82 4.32 2.28 1.00
C TYR A 82 4.45 1.77 2.44
N LEU A 83 5.06 2.56 3.34
CA LEU A 83 5.21 2.18 4.74
C LEU A 83 3.86 1.96 5.43
N ILE A 84 2.87 2.82 5.15
CA ILE A 84 1.51 2.65 5.68
C ILE A 84 0.90 1.36 5.12
N ASP A 85 1.01 1.11 3.81
CA ASP A 85 0.45 -0.08 3.18
C ASP A 85 1.07 -1.40 3.69
N VAL A 86 2.39 -1.40 3.90
CA VAL A 86 3.11 -2.53 4.50
C VAL A 86 2.71 -2.72 5.96
N ALA A 87 2.57 -1.66 6.75
CA ALA A 87 2.12 -1.77 8.13
C ALA A 87 0.71 -2.37 8.21
N VAL A 88 -0.21 -1.92 7.35
CA VAL A 88 -1.57 -2.48 7.25
C VAL A 88 -1.53 -3.95 6.85
N PHE A 89 -0.67 -4.33 5.89
CA PHE A 89 -0.48 -5.73 5.51
C PHE A 89 -0.07 -6.58 6.70
N ILE A 90 1.03 -6.22 7.36
CA ILE A 90 1.60 -6.98 8.47
C ILE A 90 0.57 -7.15 9.57
N LEU A 91 -0.11 -6.08 9.97
CA LEU A 91 -1.18 -6.14 10.97
C LEU A 91 -2.31 -7.08 10.53
N SER A 92 -2.80 -6.97 9.30
CA SER A 92 -3.87 -7.83 8.80
C SER A 92 -3.46 -9.30 8.73
N THR A 93 -2.23 -9.61 8.34
CA THR A 93 -1.71 -10.97 8.27
C THR A 93 -1.51 -11.57 9.66
N ILE A 94 -0.98 -10.80 10.62
CA ILE A 94 -0.84 -11.23 12.01
C ILE A 94 -2.21 -11.54 12.61
N ILE A 95 -3.18 -10.63 12.45
CA ILE A 95 -4.56 -10.83 12.94
C ILE A 95 -5.15 -12.10 12.33
N PHE A 96 -5.01 -12.28 11.01
CA PHE A 96 -5.52 -13.45 10.31
C PHE A 96 -4.91 -14.76 10.83
N ILE A 97 -3.60 -14.80 11.04
CA ILE A 97 -2.90 -15.98 11.58
C ILE A 97 -3.36 -16.28 13.01
N ILE A 98 -3.49 -15.24 13.86
CA ILE A 98 -3.99 -15.39 15.23
C ILE A 98 -5.42 -15.96 15.23
N CYS A 99 -6.32 -15.40 14.41
CA CYS A 99 -7.69 -15.89 14.29
C CYS A 99 -7.74 -17.35 13.82
N ARG A 100 -6.91 -17.74 12.85
CA ARG A 100 -6.80 -19.12 12.36
C ARG A 100 -6.25 -20.09 13.41
N HIS A 101 -5.45 -19.62 14.37
CA HIS A 101 -4.92 -20.48 15.43
C HIS A 101 -5.89 -20.61 16.62
N LEU A 102 -6.82 -19.66 16.78
CA LEU A 102 -7.83 -19.64 17.85
C LEU A 102 -9.09 -20.45 17.50
N PHE A 103 -9.42 -20.61 16.22
CA PHE A 103 -10.61 -21.31 15.71
C PHE A 103 -10.22 -22.45 14.78
#